data_AF-A0A3L6JBD1-F1
#
_entry.id   AF-A0A3L6JBD1-F1
#
_cell.length_a   1.000
_cell.length_b   1.000
_cell.length_c   1.000
_cell.angle_alpha   90.00
_cell.angle_beta   90.00
_cell.angle_gamma   90.00
#
_symmetry.space_group_name_H-M   'P 1'
#
loop_
_entity.id
_entity.type
_entity.pdbx_description
1 polymer ?
#
loop_
_entity_poly.entity_id
_entity_poly.type
_entity_poly.pdbx_seq_one_letter_code
_entity_poly.pdbx_strand_id
1 'polypeptide(L)'
;MLQTIDMVVREIHVGLWFLVVGLYFFLFLFILFFRWRRTRNPFQLAMSLFFLLLAVGRVFYFIADFYADSTSLYGDLPGFGISPLLTNGSWLLSAGAFFQWSGLAVLSATAAFMIFGNKLAELLFAIPAFLIAVVLAFVPMDSTTRMIVSGGAGIIYALFIPLLFWYLAYQSGGVLRRSNALLGLGFLIMFAGQVISAGRHFLATVVFGSYTIPGILAPGLIVISLILIAVANEWGQTQ
;
A
#
# COMPACT_ATOMS: atom_id res chain seq x y z
N MET A 1 -16.54 20.89 23.35
CA MET A 1 -17.17 20.32 22.13
C MET A 1 -16.15 19.93 21.07
N LEU A 2 -15.18 20.79 20.71
CA LEU A 2 -14.11 20.46 19.75
C LEU A 2 -13.37 19.15 20.12
N GLN A 3 -12.95 19.00 21.38
CA GLN A 3 -12.21 17.83 21.87
C GLN A 3 -12.94 16.48 21.68
N THR A 4 -14.29 16.46 21.72
CA THR A 4 -15.08 15.23 21.52
C THR A 4 -15.16 14.84 20.04
N ILE A 5 -15.35 15.83 19.16
CA ILE A 5 -15.36 15.63 17.70
C ILE A 5 -13.98 15.16 17.24
N ASP A 6 -12.91 15.79 17.76
CA ASP A 6 -11.53 15.44 17.45
C ASP A 6 -11.18 14.01 17.88
N MET A 7 -11.71 13.56 19.03
CA MET A 7 -11.52 12.20 19.51
C MET A 7 -12.20 11.16 18.62
N VAL A 8 -13.45 11.42 18.21
CA VAL A 8 -14.20 10.53 17.30
C VAL A 8 -13.51 10.41 15.95
N VAL A 9 -13.02 11.52 15.38
CA VAL A 9 -12.33 11.51 14.09
C VAL A 9 -11.02 10.71 14.16
N ARG A 10 -10.28 10.80 15.27
CA ARG A 10 -9.08 9.97 15.51
C ARG A 10 -9.43 8.49 15.54
N GLU A 11 -10.45 8.10 16.30
CA GLU A 11 -10.86 6.70 16.42
C GLU A 11 -11.32 6.13 15.09
N ILE A 12 -12.03 6.91 14.28
CA ILE A 12 -12.41 6.53 12.91
C ILE A 12 -11.16 6.36 12.03
N HIS A 13 -10.21 7.29 12.07
CA HIS A 13 -8.98 7.21 11.29
C HIS A 13 -8.17 5.95 11.65
N VAL A 14 -7.99 5.68 12.94
CA VAL A 14 -7.31 4.47 13.45
C VAL A 14 -8.08 3.21 13.03
N GLY A 15 -9.41 3.20 13.19
CA GLY A 15 -10.27 2.07 12.85
C GLY A 15 -10.24 1.73 11.36
N LEU A 16 -10.19 2.74 10.48
CA LEU A 16 -10.06 2.54 9.03
C LEU A 16 -8.73 1.92 8.64
N TRP A 17 -7.62 2.33 9.26
CA TRP A 17 -6.33 1.67 9.02
C TRP A 17 -6.31 0.24 9.55
N PHE A 18 -6.96 -0.03 10.68
CA PHE A 18 -7.10 -1.38 11.20
C PHE A 18 -7.91 -2.27 10.23
N LEU A 19 -8.99 -1.73 9.67
CA LEU A 19 -9.77 -2.39 8.62
C LEU A 19 -8.90 -2.70 7.38
N VAL A 20 -8.09 -1.75 6.93
CA VAL A 20 -7.15 -1.94 5.80
C VAL A 20 -6.18 -3.08 6.08
N VAL A 21 -5.54 -3.11 7.26
CA VAL A 21 -4.62 -4.20 7.66
C VAL A 21 -5.35 -5.54 7.71
N GLY A 22 -6.55 -5.57 8.30
CA GLY A 22 -7.39 -6.76 8.35
C GLY A 22 -7.75 -7.29 6.96
N LEU A 23 -8.11 -6.41 6.03
CA LEU A 23 -8.42 -6.79 4.65
C LEU A 23 -7.20 -7.29 3.87
N TYR A 24 -6.01 -6.70 4.08
CA TYR A 24 -4.78 -7.25 3.49
C TYR A 24 -4.51 -8.67 3.99
N PHE A 25 -4.63 -8.90 5.30
CA PHE A 25 -4.44 -10.23 5.88
C PHE A 25 -5.50 -11.22 5.39
N PHE A 26 -6.76 -10.79 5.29
CA PHE A 26 -7.84 -11.57 4.73
C PHE A 26 -7.57 -11.99 3.28
N LEU A 27 -7.17 -11.06 2.41
CA LEU A 27 -6.83 -11.35 1.02
C LEU A 27 -5.63 -12.29 0.91
N PHE A 28 -4.61 -12.11 1.74
CA PHE A 28 -3.49 -13.04 1.83
C PHE A 28 -3.97 -14.47 2.13
N LEU A 29 -4.71 -14.67 3.22
CA LEU A 29 -5.21 -15.99 3.61
C LEU A 29 -6.13 -16.58 2.54
N PHE A 30 -7.05 -15.77 2.01
CA PHE A 30 -7.99 -16.20 1.00
C PHE A 30 -7.29 -16.69 -0.28
N ILE A 31 -6.35 -15.90 -0.80
CA ILE A 31 -5.62 -16.24 -2.01
C ILE A 31 -4.68 -17.43 -1.77
N LEU A 32 -3.99 -17.48 -0.63
CA LEU A 32 -3.06 -18.57 -0.33
C LEU A 32 -3.80 -19.92 -0.18
N PHE A 33 -4.80 -19.99 0.69
CA PHE A 33 -5.43 -21.25 1.08
C PHE A 33 -6.46 -21.76 0.07
N PHE A 34 -7.27 -20.88 -0.51
CA PHE A 34 -8.35 -21.30 -1.41
C PHE A 34 -7.92 -21.31 -2.88
N ARG A 35 -7.02 -20.41 -3.28
CA ARG A 35 -6.69 -20.21 -4.69
C ARG A 35 -5.38 -20.88 -5.06
N TRP A 36 -4.28 -20.45 -4.46
CA TRP A 36 -2.95 -20.98 -4.79
C TRP A 36 -2.86 -22.48 -4.48
N ARG A 37 -3.38 -22.94 -3.35
CA ARG A 37 -3.38 -24.37 -3.00
C ARG A 37 -4.08 -25.24 -4.07
N ARG A 38 -5.10 -24.71 -4.75
CA ARG A 38 -5.86 -25.43 -5.78
C ARG A 38 -5.21 -25.34 -7.16
N THR A 39 -4.77 -24.16 -7.59
CA THR A 39 -4.26 -23.93 -8.95
C THR A 39 -2.75 -24.11 -9.08
N ARG A 40 -2.01 -23.97 -7.98
CA ARG A 40 -0.53 -23.87 -7.92
C ARG A 40 0.05 -22.80 -8.85
N ASN A 41 -0.75 -21.81 -9.24
CA ASN A 41 -0.31 -20.73 -10.14
C ASN A 41 0.67 -19.80 -9.39
N PRO A 42 1.90 -19.58 -9.91
CA PRO A 42 2.89 -18.69 -9.27
C PRO A 42 2.39 -17.25 -9.09
N PHE A 43 1.53 -16.75 -9.99
CA PHE A 43 0.93 -15.43 -9.86
C PHE A 43 0.08 -15.28 -8.61
N GLN A 44 -0.71 -16.32 -8.26
CA GLN A 44 -1.55 -16.29 -7.07
C GLN A 44 -0.72 -16.33 -5.79
N LEU A 45 0.41 -17.07 -5.82
CA LEU A 45 1.37 -17.05 -4.70
C LEU A 45 1.98 -15.66 -4.55
N ALA A 46 2.46 -15.05 -5.63
CA ALA A 46 3.04 -13.71 -5.58
C ALA A 46 2.03 -12.66 -5.10
N MET A 47 0.78 -12.73 -5.56
CA MET A 47 -0.32 -11.88 -5.07
C MET A 47 -0.59 -12.09 -3.58
N SER A 48 -0.55 -13.33 -3.08
CA SER A 48 -0.71 -13.58 -1.64
C SER A 48 0.45 -13.00 -0.83
N LEU A 49 1.70 -13.22 -1.25
CA LEU A 49 2.89 -12.69 -0.58
C LEU A 49 2.92 -11.17 -0.63
N PHE A 50 2.48 -10.57 -1.73
CA PHE A 50 2.31 -9.13 -1.86
C PHE A 50 1.40 -8.57 -0.75
N PHE A 51 0.22 -9.17 -0.55
CA PHE A 51 -0.69 -8.73 0.50
C PHE A 51 -0.18 -8.97 1.91
N LEU A 52 0.55 -10.06 2.14
CA LEU A 52 1.22 -10.30 3.42
C LEU A 52 2.26 -9.22 3.71
N LEU A 53 3.11 -8.89 2.73
CA LEU A 53 4.14 -7.87 2.85
C LEU A 53 3.52 -6.47 3.05
N LEU A 54 2.41 -6.16 2.37
CA LEU A 54 1.65 -4.93 2.64
C LEU A 54 1.05 -4.91 4.04
N ALA A 55 0.47 -6.01 4.52
CA ALA A 55 -0.10 -6.09 5.87
C ALA A 55 0.97 -5.83 6.93
N VAL A 56 2.10 -6.55 6.84
CA VAL A 56 3.25 -6.39 7.76
C VAL A 56 3.79 -4.97 7.69
N GLY A 57 4.04 -4.44 6.49
CA GLY A 57 4.53 -3.07 6.31
C GLY A 57 3.57 -2.04 6.91
N ARG A 58 2.25 -2.23 6.76
CA ARG A 58 1.24 -1.32 7.32
C ARG A 58 1.12 -1.41 8.82
N VAL A 59 1.37 -2.55 9.46
CA VAL A 59 1.47 -2.63 10.92
C VAL A 59 2.61 -1.75 11.42
N PHE A 60 3.79 -1.81 10.78
CA PHE A 60 4.91 -0.95 11.15
C PHE A 60 4.61 0.54 10.96
N TYR A 61 4.02 0.93 9.83
CA TYR A 61 3.58 2.31 9.62
C TYR A 61 2.50 2.75 10.62
N PHE A 62 1.55 1.89 10.94
CA PHE A 62 0.51 2.18 11.90
C PHE A 62 1.09 2.45 13.30
N ILE A 63 2.04 1.62 13.75
CA ILE A 63 2.71 1.84 15.05
C ILE A 63 3.50 3.15 15.00
N ALA A 64 4.26 3.41 13.93
CA ALA A 64 5.04 4.63 13.81
C ALA A 64 4.15 5.89 13.77
N ASP A 65 3.11 5.88 12.95
CA ASP A 65 2.25 7.03 12.75
C ASP A 65 1.38 7.31 13.98
N PHE A 66 0.81 6.31 14.66
CA PHE A 66 -0.11 6.58 15.78
C PHE A 66 0.55 6.59 17.17
N TYR A 67 1.70 5.92 17.33
CA TYR A 67 2.33 5.77 18.65
C TYR A 67 3.70 6.45 18.76
N ALA A 68 4.32 6.86 17.64
CA ALA A 68 5.63 7.50 17.65
C ALA A 68 5.68 8.90 17.01
N ASP A 69 4.69 9.29 16.20
CA ASP A 69 4.65 10.60 15.55
C ASP A 69 3.84 11.61 16.39
N SER A 70 4.50 12.70 16.81
CA SER A 70 3.91 13.79 17.59
C SER A 70 2.91 14.63 16.78
N THR A 71 2.96 14.54 15.46
CA THR A 71 2.16 15.34 14.52
C THR A 71 1.02 14.56 13.87
N SER A 72 0.81 13.32 14.31
CA SER A 72 -0.26 12.44 13.84
C SER A 72 -1.66 12.87 14.28
N LEU A 73 -1.73 13.78 15.25
CA LEU A 73 -2.95 14.31 15.84
C LEU A 73 -3.30 15.69 15.28
N TYR A 74 -4.60 16.02 15.35
CA TYR A 74 -5.07 17.37 15.09
C TYR A 74 -4.60 18.28 16.22
N GLY A 75 -3.61 19.13 15.91
CA GLY A 75 -2.88 19.94 16.88
C GLY A 75 -1.68 19.18 17.47
N ASP A 76 -0.55 19.89 17.54
CA ASP A 76 0.71 19.35 18.05
C ASP A 76 0.49 18.73 19.45
N LEU A 77 0.77 17.43 19.59
CA LEU A 77 0.82 16.71 20.87
C LEU A 77 1.58 17.50 21.97
N PRO A 78 2.75 18.13 21.67
CA PRO A 78 3.45 18.99 22.62
C PRO A 78 2.64 20.21 23.08
N GLY A 79 1.78 20.75 22.21
CA GLY A 79 0.88 21.87 22.54
C GLY A 79 -0.22 21.50 23.54
N PHE A 80 -0.53 20.21 23.69
CA PHE A 80 -1.46 19.68 24.69
C PHE A 80 -0.76 19.02 25.89
N GLY A 81 0.57 19.08 25.97
CA GLY A 81 1.35 18.48 27.07
C GLY A 81 1.38 16.95 27.05
N ILE A 82 1.03 16.32 25.92
CA ILE A 82 1.00 14.87 25.77
C ILE A 82 2.22 14.46 24.94
N SER A 83 3.07 13.59 25.47
CA SER A 83 4.18 13.00 24.73
C SER A 83 3.76 11.71 24.01
N PRO A 84 4.24 11.43 22.79
CA PRO A 84 4.02 10.13 22.14
C PRO A 84 4.57 8.99 23.01
N LEU A 85 3.95 7.80 22.90
CA LEU A 85 4.34 6.61 23.67
C LEU A 85 5.77 6.16 23.34
N LEU A 86 6.16 6.31 22.08
CA LEU A 86 7.49 5.97 21.58
C LEU A 86 8.27 7.25 21.27
N THR A 87 9.50 7.34 21.76
CA THR A 87 10.37 8.51 21.59
C THR A 87 10.95 8.63 20.17
N ASN A 88 11.10 7.50 19.45
CA ASN A 88 11.68 7.46 18.10
C ASN A 88 11.00 6.40 17.22
N GLY A 89 10.28 6.84 16.19
CA GLY A 89 9.59 5.96 15.21
C GLY A 89 10.36 5.64 13.94
N SER A 90 11.57 6.19 13.75
CA SER A 90 12.30 6.10 12.47
C SER A 90 12.56 4.68 11.99
N TRP A 91 12.92 3.77 12.91
CA TRP A 91 13.19 2.37 12.56
C TRP A 91 11.91 1.62 12.13
N LEU A 92 10.77 1.93 12.74
CA LEU A 92 9.46 1.38 12.36
C LEU A 92 9.06 1.85 10.95
N LEU A 93 9.26 3.13 10.64
CA LEU A 93 9.00 3.67 9.29
C LEU A 93 9.89 2.99 8.25
N SER A 94 11.17 2.79 8.57
CA SER A 94 12.15 2.14 7.69
C SER A 94 11.79 0.67 7.44
N ALA A 95 11.41 -0.06 8.49
CA ALA A 95 10.91 -1.43 8.37
C ALA A 95 9.62 -1.49 7.54
N GLY A 96 8.67 -0.59 7.79
CA GLY A 96 7.43 -0.49 7.02
C GLY A 96 7.68 -0.26 5.52
N ALA A 97 8.61 0.64 5.20
CA ALA A 97 9.04 0.92 3.82
C ALA A 97 9.66 -0.32 3.18
N PHE A 98 10.60 -0.97 3.86
CA PHE A 98 11.24 -2.20 3.38
C PHE A 98 10.21 -3.26 2.97
N PHE A 99 9.22 -3.54 3.82
CA PHE A 99 8.19 -4.54 3.52
C PHE A 99 7.29 -4.14 2.35
N GLN A 100 6.87 -2.88 2.27
CA GLN A 100 6.05 -2.40 1.14
C GLN A 100 6.79 -2.49 -0.19
N TRP A 101 8.04 -2.04 -0.23
CA TRP A 101 8.87 -2.08 -1.44
C TRP A 101 9.26 -3.52 -1.83
N SER A 102 9.48 -4.39 -0.85
CA SER A 102 9.64 -5.83 -1.10
C SER A 102 8.38 -6.45 -1.71
N GLY A 103 7.19 -6.04 -1.25
CA GLY A 103 5.93 -6.44 -1.86
C GLY A 103 5.86 -6.02 -3.33
N LEU A 104 6.15 -4.75 -3.62
CA LEU A 104 6.21 -4.22 -4.99
C LEU A 104 7.20 -5.00 -5.86
N ALA A 105 8.36 -5.38 -5.33
CA ALA A 105 9.34 -6.19 -6.04
C ALA A 105 8.77 -7.57 -6.41
N VAL A 106 8.12 -8.27 -5.47
CA VAL A 106 7.51 -9.60 -5.72
C VAL A 106 6.42 -9.53 -6.80
N LEU A 107 5.55 -8.52 -6.71
CA LEU A 107 4.45 -8.36 -7.65
C LEU A 107 4.93 -7.96 -9.05
N SER A 108 5.87 -7.00 -9.13
CA SER A 108 6.44 -6.57 -10.41
C SER A 108 7.26 -7.66 -11.10
N ALA A 109 8.05 -8.44 -10.35
CA ALA A 109 8.79 -9.59 -10.86
C ALA A 109 7.86 -10.60 -11.55
N THR A 110 6.79 -10.98 -10.85
CA THR A 110 5.87 -12.00 -11.34
C THR A 110 5.06 -11.49 -12.53
N ALA A 111 4.67 -10.23 -12.50
CA ALA A 111 3.95 -9.60 -13.60
C ALA A 111 4.83 -9.50 -14.87
N ALA A 112 6.12 -9.18 -14.71
CA ALA A 112 7.08 -9.19 -15.81
C ALA A 112 7.33 -10.60 -16.37
N PHE A 113 7.44 -11.62 -15.52
CA PHE A 113 7.56 -13.00 -15.96
C PHE A 113 6.34 -13.43 -16.80
N MET A 114 5.12 -13.05 -16.40
CA MET A 114 3.91 -13.38 -17.16
C MET A 114 3.84 -12.72 -18.54
N ILE A 115 4.41 -11.53 -18.70
CA ILE A 115 4.39 -10.81 -20.00
C ILE A 115 5.49 -11.31 -20.93
N PHE A 116 6.71 -11.41 -20.43
CA PHE A 116 7.88 -11.62 -21.28
C PHE A 116 8.33 -13.09 -21.32
N GLY A 117 7.87 -13.93 -20.38
CA GLY A 117 8.26 -15.33 -20.28
C GLY A 117 9.74 -15.57 -20.02
N ASN A 118 10.52 -14.52 -19.72
CA ASN A 118 11.97 -14.57 -19.57
C ASN A 118 12.40 -14.17 -18.16
N LYS A 119 13.28 -14.99 -17.56
CA LYS A 119 13.89 -14.74 -16.24
C LYS A 119 14.66 -13.43 -16.17
N LEU A 120 15.25 -12.97 -17.29
CA LEU A 120 15.94 -11.67 -17.31
C LEU A 120 14.97 -10.50 -17.11
N ALA A 121 13.77 -10.57 -17.70
CA ALA A 121 12.76 -9.54 -17.51
C ALA A 121 12.27 -9.55 -16.06
N GLU A 122 11.94 -10.72 -15.51
CA GLU A 122 11.59 -10.87 -14.09
C GLU A 122 12.61 -10.18 -13.18
N LEU A 123 13.89 -10.44 -13.40
CA LEU A 123 14.98 -9.85 -12.62
C LEU A 123 15.09 -8.33 -12.79
N LEU A 124 15.01 -7.82 -14.03
CA LEU A 124 15.12 -6.39 -14.32
C LEU A 124 14.01 -5.55 -13.68
N PHE A 125 12.79 -6.10 -13.56
CA PHE A 125 11.68 -5.42 -12.91
C PHE A 125 11.74 -5.53 -11.37
N ALA A 126 12.26 -6.65 -10.85
CA ALA A 126 12.38 -6.89 -9.41
C ALA A 126 13.53 -6.11 -8.76
N ILE A 127 14.70 -6.09 -9.40
CA ILE A 127 15.95 -5.55 -8.82
C ILE A 127 15.78 -4.10 -8.36
N PRO A 128 15.26 -3.15 -9.15
CA PRO A 128 15.25 -1.76 -8.72
C PRO A 128 14.32 -1.56 -7.52
N ALA A 129 13.15 -2.22 -7.50
CA ALA A 129 12.24 -2.17 -6.36
C ALA A 129 12.86 -2.79 -5.10
N PHE A 130 13.58 -3.89 -5.24
CA PHE A 130 14.26 -4.56 -4.12
C PHE A 130 15.46 -3.75 -3.61
N LEU A 131 16.25 -3.15 -4.49
CA LEU A 131 17.34 -2.25 -4.11
C LEU A 131 16.81 -1.05 -3.33
N ILE A 132 15.69 -0.46 -3.78
CA ILE A 132 15.01 0.60 -3.03
C ILE A 132 14.60 0.07 -1.65
N ALA A 133 13.98 -1.11 -1.56
CA ALA A 133 13.62 -1.70 -0.27
C ALA A 133 14.83 -1.80 0.68
N VAL A 134 15.96 -2.34 0.20
CA VAL A 134 17.18 -2.50 0.99
C VAL A 134 17.74 -1.14 1.42
N VAL A 135 17.83 -0.17 0.52
CA VAL A 135 18.31 1.19 0.87
C VAL A 135 17.43 1.80 1.96
N LEU A 136 16.11 1.69 1.84
CA LEU A 136 15.16 2.25 2.81
C LEU A 136 15.16 1.51 4.16
N ALA A 137 15.73 0.31 4.25
CA ALA A 137 15.91 -0.38 5.52
C ALA A 137 17.02 0.26 6.37
N PHE A 138 17.99 0.92 5.74
CA PHE A 138 19.15 1.51 6.41
C PHE A 138 19.15 3.04 6.45
N VAL A 139 18.37 3.70 5.58
CA VAL A 139 18.27 5.16 5.54
C VAL A 139 17.19 5.63 6.52
N PRO A 140 17.51 6.54 7.46
CA PRO A 140 16.51 7.10 8.35
C PRO A 140 15.45 7.86 7.55
N MET A 141 14.19 7.54 7.81
CA MET A 141 13.02 8.12 7.15
C MET A 141 12.70 9.51 7.73
N ASP A 142 13.57 10.48 7.47
CA ASP A 142 13.25 11.88 7.69
C ASP A 142 12.12 12.35 6.72
N SER A 143 11.49 13.48 7.03
CA SER A 143 10.33 13.98 6.28
C SER A 143 10.65 14.19 4.78
N THR A 144 11.88 14.63 4.50
CA THR A 144 12.44 14.87 3.17
C THR A 144 12.67 13.57 2.39
N THR A 145 13.30 12.55 2.98
CA THR A 145 13.51 11.25 2.32
C THR A 145 12.18 10.57 2.06
N ARG A 146 11.23 10.62 3.01
CA ARG A 146 9.86 10.11 2.79
C ARG A 146 9.21 10.78 1.59
N MET A 147 9.27 12.09 1.48
CA MET A 147 8.61 12.82 0.39
C MET A 147 9.26 12.54 -0.97
N ILE A 148 10.59 12.49 -1.04
CA ILE A 148 11.33 12.21 -2.29
C ILE A 148 11.11 10.77 -2.76
N VAL A 149 11.18 9.80 -1.84
CA VAL A 149 11.06 8.38 -2.19
C VAL A 149 9.61 8.03 -2.53
N SER A 150 8.64 8.49 -1.73
CA SER A 150 7.22 8.25 -2.00
C SER A 150 6.68 9.06 -3.19
N GLY A 151 7.15 10.30 -3.35
CA GLY A 151 6.74 11.19 -4.44
C GLY A 151 7.46 10.94 -5.76
N GLY A 152 8.71 10.48 -5.76
CA GLY A 152 9.47 10.19 -6.97
C GLY A 152 9.29 8.74 -7.41
N ALA A 153 10.08 7.84 -6.81
CA ALA A 153 10.09 6.43 -7.15
C ALA A 153 8.73 5.77 -6.89
N GLY A 154 8.03 6.18 -5.82
CA GLY A 154 6.69 5.71 -5.49
C GLY A 154 5.67 5.99 -6.57
N ILE A 155 5.67 7.17 -7.20
CA ILE A 155 4.73 7.51 -8.30
C ILE A 155 5.02 6.67 -9.53
N ILE A 156 6.30 6.49 -9.89
CA ILE A 156 6.69 5.68 -11.05
C ILE A 156 6.19 4.24 -10.88
N TYR A 157 6.46 3.63 -9.72
CA TYR A 157 6.02 2.26 -9.43
C TYR A 157 4.50 2.15 -9.25
N ALA A 158 3.86 3.17 -8.66
CA ALA A 158 2.42 3.27 -8.51
C ALA A 158 1.67 3.28 -9.85
N LEU A 159 2.25 3.88 -10.88
CA LEU A 159 1.66 3.91 -12.23
C LEU A 159 2.07 2.68 -13.04
N PHE A 160 3.29 2.20 -12.86
CA PHE A 160 3.83 1.08 -13.59
C PHE A 160 2.97 -0.20 -13.43
N ILE A 161 2.59 -0.55 -12.21
CA ILE A 161 1.82 -1.78 -11.94
C ILE A 161 0.41 -1.74 -12.58
N PRO A 162 -0.42 -0.69 -12.38
CA PRO A 162 -1.70 -0.56 -13.06
C PRO A 162 -1.61 -0.62 -14.58
N LEU A 163 -0.63 0.08 -15.17
CA LEU A 163 -0.41 0.09 -16.61
C LEU A 163 -0.07 -1.31 -17.13
N LEU A 164 0.73 -2.07 -16.38
CA LEU A 164 1.06 -3.45 -16.71
C LEU A 164 -0.19 -4.33 -16.74
N PHE A 165 -1.08 -4.22 -15.74
CA PHE A 165 -2.33 -4.98 -15.73
C PHE A 165 -3.28 -4.57 -16.86
N TRP A 166 -3.33 -3.29 -17.22
CA TRP A 166 -4.09 -2.85 -18.39
C TRP A 166 -3.50 -3.31 -19.72
N TYR A 167 -2.17 -3.41 -19.81
CA TYR A 167 -1.51 -4.03 -20.96
C TYR A 167 -1.89 -5.51 -21.09
N LEU A 168 -1.87 -6.26 -19.98
CA LEU A 168 -2.36 -7.64 -19.95
C LEU A 168 -3.84 -7.74 -20.32
N ALA A 169 -4.67 -6.80 -19.87
CA ALA A 169 -6.07 -6.71 -20.27
C ALA A 169 -6.22 -6.50 -21.79
N TYR A 170 -5.40 -5.63 -22.39
CA TYR A 170 -5.43 -5.38 -23.83
C TYR A 170 -5.07 -6.63 -24.65
N GLN A 171 -4.10 -7.41 -24.19
CA GLN A 171 -3.66 -8.64 -24.86
C GLN A 171 -4.59 -9.84 -24.61
N SER A 172 -5.40 -9.82 -23.55
CA SER A 172 -6.25 -10.95 -23.18
C SER A 172 -7.67 -10.83 -23.76
N GLY A 173 -8.30 -12.00 -23.96
CA GLY A 173 -9.69 -12.10 -24.42
C GLY A 173 -10.67 -12.46 -23.30
N GLY A 174 -11.96 -12.23 -23.55
CA GLY A 174 -13.05 -12.74 -22.72
C GLY A 174 -13.07 -12.20 -21.28
N VAL A 175 -13.24 -13.11 -20.32
CA VAL A 175 -13.36 -12.77 -18.89
C VAL A 175 -12.01 -12.36 -18.29
N LEU A 176 -10.90 -12.91 -18.81
CA LEU A 176 -9.55 -12.56 -18.36
C LEU A 176 -9.21 -11.09 -18.61
N ARG A 177 -9.70 -10.51 -19.72
CA ARG A 177 -9.62 -9.07 -19.99
C ARG A 177 -10.29 -8.23 -18.92
N ARG A 178 -11.50 -8.62 -18.50
CA ARG A 178 -12.27 -7.89 -17.49
C ARG A 178 -11.60 -7.98 -16.12
N SER A 179 -11.07 -9.16 -15.78
CA SER A 179 -10.31 -9.39 -14.55
C SER A 179 -9.06 -8.51 -14.51
N ASN A 180 -8.22 -8.54 -15.54
CA ASN A 180 -6.99 -7.75 -15.60
C ASN A 180 -7.28 -6.23 -15.61
N ALA A 181 -8.34 -5.78 -16.28
CA ALA A 181 -8.73 -4.37 -16.28
C ALA A 181 -9.15 -3.87 -14.89
N LEU A 182 -9.93 -4.68 -14.15
CA LEU A 182 -10.28 -4.36 -12.77
C LEU A 182 -9.11 -4.46 -11.80
N LEU A 183 -8.18 -5.41 -12.00
CA LEU A 183 -6.94 -5.47 -11.22
C LEU A 183 -6.14 -4.18 -11.40
N GLY A 184 -5.95 -3.72 -12.64
CA GLY A 184 -5.26 -2.45 -12.92
C GLY A 184 -5.93 -1.27 -12.24
N LEU A 185 -7.26 -1.15 -12.33
CA LEU A 185 -8.02 -0.09 -11.69
C LEU A 185 -7.95 -0.17 -10.15
N GLY A 186 -8.05 -1.38 -9.58
CA GLY A 186 -7.88 -1.61 -8.15
C GLY A 186 -6.50 -1.17 -7.68
N PHE A 187 -5.42 -1.63 -8.32
CA PHE A 187 -4.06 -1.21 -7.99
C PHE A 187 -3.86 0.30 -8.11
N LEU A 188 -4.43 0.94 -9.13
CA LEU A 188 -4.35 2.39 -9.28
C LEU A 188 -4.95 3.13 -8.09
N ILE A 189 -6.16 2.75 -7.68
CA ILE A 189 -6.86 3.36 -6.54
C ILE A 189 -6.09 3.09 -5.24
N MET A 190 -5.56 1.87 -5.08
CA MET A 190 -4.75 1.52 -3.92
C MET A 190 -3.54 2.44 -3.81
N PHE A 191 -2.78 2.58 -4.89
CA PHE A 191 -1.58 3.42 -4.89
C PHE A 191 -1.90 4.90 -4.75
N ALA A 192 -2.99 5.39 -5.34
CA ALA A 192 -3.47 6.75 -5.09
C ALA A 192 -3.72 6.99 -3.58
N GLY A 193 -4.37 6.04 -2.90
CA GLY A 193 -4.53 6.09 -1.45
C GLY A 193 -3.19 6.10 -0.69
N GLN A 194 -2.20 5.33 -1.15
CA GLN A 194 -0.87 5.32 -0.54
C GLN A 194 -0.11 6.65 -0.74
N VAL A 195 -0.20 7.25 -1.92
CA VAL A 195 0.41 8.56 -2.21
C VAL A 195 -0.25 9.66 -1.38
N ILE A 196 -1.58 9.65 -1.23
CA ILE A 196 -2.30 10.60 -0.37
C ILE A 196 -1.87 10.43 1.10
N SER A 197 -1.72 9.18 1.57
CA SER A 197 -1.23 8.88 2.92
C SER A 197 0.19 9.40 3.15
N ALA A 198 1.09 9.21 2.19
CA ALA A 198 2.47 9.68 2.28
C ALA A 198 2.55 11.21 2.23
N GLY A 199 1.74 11.84 1.38
CA GLY A 199 1.65 13.29 1.21
C GLY A 199 0.75 14.00 2.23
N ARG A 200 0.27 13.33 3.28
CA ARG A 200 -0.76 13.88 4.18
C ARG A 200 -0.44 15.26 4.75
N HIS A 201 0.82 15.50 5.14
CA HIS A 201 1.24 16.76 5.74
C HIS A 201 1.29 17.90 4.71
N PHE A 202 1.70 17.59 3.48
CA PHE A 202 1.70 18.54 2.37
C PHE A 202 0.27 18.83 1.90
N LEU A 203 -0.58 17.81 1.75
CA LEU A 203 -1.96 17.96 1.30
C LEU A 203 -2.84 18.67 2.34
N ALA A 204 -2.60 18.44 3.64
CA ALA A 204 -3.28 19.13 4.71
C ALA A 204 -2.99 20.65 4.69
N THR A 205 -1.75 21.04 4.38
CA THR A 205 -1.32 22.44 4.38
C THR A 205 -1.69 23.19 3.09
N VAL A 206 -1.62 22.53 1.92
CA VAL A 206 -1.79 23.20 0.61
C VAL A 206 -3.21 23.11 0.05
N VAL A 207 -3.93 22.00 0.30
CA VAL A 207 -5.19 21.69 -0.42
C VAL A 207 -6.40 21.67 0.50
N PHE A 208 -6.32 20.95 1.62
CA PHE A 208 -7.50 20.62 2.43
C PHE A 208 -7.68 21.51 3.68
N GLY A 209 -6.64 22.23 4.10
CA GLY A 209 -6.66 23.05 5.33
C GLY A 209 -6.85 22.24 6.62
N SER A 210 -6.82 20.89 6.54
CA SER A 210 -7.08 19.97 7.65
C SER A 210 -6.39 18.62 7.42
N TYR A 211 -5.85 18.04 8.49
CA TYR A 211 -5.25 16.70 8.52
C TYR A 211 -6.28 15.56 8.48
N THR A 212 -7.55 15.82 8.80
CA THR A 212 -8.57 14.78 8.95
C THR A 212 -9.06 14.23 7.61
N ILE A 213 -9.18 15.11 6.61
CA ILE A 213 -9.64 14.77 5.26
C ILE A 213 -8.67 13.78 4.59
N PRO A 214 -7.35 14.07 4.46
CA PRO A 214 -6.41 13.11 3.89
C PRO A 214 -6.26 11.84 4.75
N GLY A 215 -6.42 11.94 6.07
CA GLY A 215 -6.38 10.81 7.00
C GLY A 215 -7.50 9.78 6.79
N ILE A 216 -8.72 10.22 6.46
CA ILE A 216 -9.86 9.32 6.17
C ILE A 216 -9.88 8.89 4.70
N LEU A 217 -9.55 9.80 3.79
CA LEU A 217 -9.59 9.56 2.35
C LEU A 217 -8.61 8.45 1.93
N ALA A 218 -7.38 8.47 2.46
CA ALA A 218 -6.36 7.49 2.12
C ALA A 218 -6.76 6.03 2.41
N PRO A 219 -7.11 5.65 3.66
CA PRO A 219 -7.56 4.29 3.94
C PRO A 219 -8.89 3.96 3.27
N GLY A 220 -9.80 4.92 3.10
CA GLY A 220 -11.05 4.72 2.37
C GLY A 220 -10.83 4.29 0.92
N LEU A 221 -9.93 4.96 0.18
CA LEU A 221 -9.54 4.57 -1.17
C LEU A 221 -8.91 3.17 -1.19
N ILE A 222 -8.06 2.86 -0.21
CA ILE A 222 -7.45 1.54 -0.10
C ILE A 222 -8.54 0.46 0.11
N VAL A 223 -9.53 0.68 0.98
CA VAL A 223 -10.63 -0.29 1.15
C VAL A 223 -11.38 -0.53 -0.16
N ILE A 224 -11.74 0.54 -0.88
CA ILE A 224 -12.41 0.43 -2.20
C ILE A 224 -11.54 -0.37 -3.18
N SER A 225 -10.23 -0.10 -3.19
CA SER A 225 -9.28 -0.81 -4.04
C SER A 225 -9.23 -2.31 -3.75
N LEU A 226 -9.28 -2.71 -2.47
CA LEU A 226 -9.20 -4.10 -2.06
C LEU A 226 -10.44 -4.88 -2.48
N ILE A 227 -11.62 -4.25 -2.41
CA ILE A 227 -12.87 -4.81 -2.92
C ILE A 227 -12.75 -5.05 -4.44
N LEU A 228 -12.25 -4.06 -5.18
CA LEU A 228 -12.07 -4.20 -6.63
C LEU A 228 -11.07 -5.31 -6.98
N ILE A 229 -9.94 -5.38 -6.27
CA ILE A 229 -8.96 -6.44 -6.47
C ILE A 229 -9.56 -7.82 -6.14
N ALA A 230 -10.40 -7.93 -5.10
CA ALA A 230 -11.09 -9.17 -4.76
C ALA A 230 -12.07 -9.61 -5.87
N VAL A 231 -12.90 -8.69 -6.37
CA VAL A 231 -13.86 -8.95 -7.44
C VAL A 231 -13.15 -9.32 -8.74
N ALA A 232 -12.09 -8.59 -9.10
CA ALA A 232 -11.28 -8.87 -10.27
C ALA A 232 -10.72 -10.30 -10.25
N ASN A 233 -10.26 -10.69 -9.07
CA ASN A 233 -9.72 -12.00 -8.79
C ASN A 233 -10.77 -13.12 -8.95
N GLU A 234 -12.03 -12.91 -8.59
CA GLU A 234 -13.12 -13.87 -8.82
C GLU A 234 -13.38 -14.10 -10.32
N TRP A 235 -13.41 -13.04 -11.12
CA TRP A 235 -13.69 -13.15 -12.55
C TRP A 235 -12.64 -13.95 -13.31
N GLY A 236 -11.37 -13.87 -12.89
CA GLY A 236 -10.29 -14.66 -13.47
C GLY A 236 -10.46 -16.19 -13.30
N GLN A 237 -11.44 -16.66 -12.52
CA GLN A 237 -11.65 -18.09 -12.21
C GLN A 237 -12.83 -18.74 -12.92
N THR A 238 -13.64 -18.01 -13.68
CA THR A 238 -14.84 -18.59 -14.34
C THR A 238 -14.51 -19.46 -15.57
N GLN A 239 -13.34 -20.11 -15.59
CA GLN A 239 -12.91 -21.08 -16.59
C GLN A 239 -12.43 -22.37 -15.95
#